data_AF-A0A7C9M5B1-F1
#
_entry.id   AF-A0A7C9M5B1-F1
#
_cell.length_a   1.000
_cell.length_b   1.000
_cell.length_c   1.000
_cell.angle_alpha   90.00
_cell.angle_beta   90.00
_cell.angle_gamma   90.00
#
_symmetry.space_group_name_H-M   'P 1'
#
loop_
_entity.id
_entity.type
_entity.pdbx_description
1 polymer ?
#
loop_
_entity_poly.entity_id
_entity_poly.type
_entity_poly.pdbx_seq_one_letter_code
_entity_poly.pdbx_strand_id
1 'polypeptide(L)'
;MTAELDPRTLTLLGVEGALAAAAAPRASAETLGGLSAHPDSRVRALVARHPNTPPEVLGILAAAYPAEVLGNPGLPLMRLARPGLLGAFPADGVIALLNTDGAPGWITDAALRHEDYAVRTALATRASLSAERVAALAQDAGWQIREAVARRDDLPEALVRQLATDDDYDVRKAVAARPELPGDVLRVFVTDPHGLVRASVARRLDLPLDCLLTLATDGDPDVLATLARRVDLPANVREWLATNDQPGVRAAALQGWAVPPAWLARAGQDADPDVRAALARRPDAPPETLTHLASDESETVRRAVLERSDLPDGAVLALARAPEADIRLHVASAEGLSGAVLDALVGDSDATVRTVLAVRPDLGTGRLTRLAADPNPEVRRAVAYAPGTPASVLATLAADPNAGVRRAAARHPALDTGAQAALVTDPDEGVRLAVAGRVGLSAASRAALAQDTDPSVRAEASAS
;
A
#
# COMPACT_ATOMS: atom_id res chain seq x y z
N MET A 1 46.74 31.97 26.45
CA MET A 1 46.14 32.64 25.28
C MET A 1 45.60 31.55 24.38
N THR A 2 44.35 31.18 24.57
CA THR A 2 43.66 30.19 23.72
C THR A 2 43.24 30.92 22.45
N ALA A 3 43.84 30.56 21.32
CA ALA A 3 43.47 31.08 20.02
C ALA A 3 42.00 30.69 19.73
N GLU A 4 41.17 31.68 19.47
CA GLU A 4 39.81 31.48 18.96
C GLU A 4 39.91 30.78 17.60
N LEU A 5 39.39 29.56 17.52
CA LEU A 5 39.38 28.74 16.31
C LEU A 5 38.18 29.13 15.44
N ASP A 6 38.43 29.34 14.14
CA ASP A 6 37.42 29.68 13.12
C ASP A 6 36.28 28.63 13.09
N PRO A 7 35.00 29.03 13.09
CA PRO A 7 33.84 28.14 13.05
C PRO A 7 33.88 27.07 11.96
N ARG A 8 34.51 27.35 10.82
CA ARG A 8 34.65 26.38 9.72
C ARG A 8 35.69 25.29 9.98
N THR A 9 36.62 25.52 10.90
CA THR A 9 37.62 24.53 11.33
C THR A 9 37.17 23.67 12.51
N LEU A 10 36.09 24.04 13.20
CA LEU A 10 35.58 23.30 14.36
C LEU A 10 34.89 21.97 13.99
N THR A 11 34.35 21.85 12.79
CA THR A 11 33.84 20.58 12.25
C THR A 11 34.96 19.65 11.73
N LEU A 12 36.20 20.16 11.62
CA LEU A 12 37.40 19.39 11.26
C LEU A 12 38.18 18.90 12.49
N LEU A 13 37.79 19.32 13.70
CA LEU A 13 38.34 18.75 14.93
C LEU A 13 37.96 17.27 15.03
N GLY A 14 38.91 16.42 15.40
CA GLY A 14 38.60 15.05 15.79
C GLY A 14 37.64 15.04 16.99
N VAL A 15 36.86 13.97 17.11
CA VAL A 15 35.76 13.83 18.09
C VAL A 15 36.17 14.23 19.52
N GLU A 16 37.32 13.77 20.00
CA GLU A 16 37.82 14.09 21.35
C GLU A 16 38.13 15.59 21.54
N GLY A 17 38.67 16.24 20.50
CA GLY A 17 38.95 17.68 20.52
C GLY A 17 37.66 18.51 20.54
N ALA A 18 36.66 18.09 19.76
CA ALA A 18 35.35 18.72 19.73
C ALA A 18 34.59 18.55 21.07
N LEU A 19 34.70 17.37 21.71
CA LEU A 19 34.14 17.13 23.05
C LEU A 19 34.79 18.05 24.10
N ALA A 20 36.12 18.16 24.09
CA ALA A 20 36.85 19.03 25.01
C ALA A 20 36.50 20.52 24.80
N ALA A 21 36.34 20.95 23.54
CA ALA A 21 35.94 22.31 23.20
C ALA A 21 34.50 22.61 23.65
N ALA A 22 33.54 21.69 23.41
CA ALA A 22 32.15 21.85 23.84
C ALA A 22 31.99 21.85 25.38
N ALA A 23 32.85 21.12 26.09
CA ALA A 23 32.83 21.05 27.56
C ALA A 23 33.55 22.23 28.25
N ALA A 24 34.26 23.08 27.51
CA ALA A 24 35.06 24.15 28.08
C ALA A 24 34.16 25.24 28.71
N PRO A 25 34.29 25.59 30.01
CA PRO A 25 33.39 26.54 30.68
C PRO A 25 33.34 27.95 30.08
N ARG A 26 34.36 28.31 29.29
CA ARG A 26 34.50 29.61 28.60
C ARG A 26 34.30 29.51 27.09
N ALA A 27 33.74 28.40 26.59
CA ALA A 27 33.40 28.28 25.18
C ALA A 27 32.50 29.46 24.76
N SER A 28 32.87 30.12 23.66
CA SER A 28 32.12 31.26 23.14
C SER A 28 30.87 30.78 22.40
N ALA A 29 29.88 31.66 22.25
CA ALA A 29 28.68 31.38 21.47
C ALA A 29 29.00 30.99 20.02
N GLU A 30 30.07 31.58 19.45
CA GLU A 30 30.54 31.28 18.10
C GLU A 30 31.12 29.86 17.99
N THR A 31 31.96 29.46 18.96
CA THR A 31 32.50 28.09 19.03
C THR A 31 31.38 27.07 19.19
N LEU A 32 30.43 27.30 20.08
CA LEU A 32 29.28 26.42 20.31
C LEU A 32 28.36 26.36 19.08
N GLY A 33 28.18 27.47 18.37
CA GLY A 33 27.48 27.52 17.10
C GLY A 33 28.12 26.65 16.03
N GLY A 34 29.45 26.72 15.86
CA GLY A 34 30.18 25.84 14.94
C GLY A 34 30.06 24.36 15.29
N LEU A 35 30.13 24.02 16.59
CA LEU A 35 30.03 22.64 17.07
C LEU A 35 28.60 22.06 17.02
N SER A 36 27.57 22.89 16.87
CA SER A 36 26.17 22.43 16.79
C SER A 36 25.88 21.56 15.56
N ALA A 37 26.67 21.70 14.49
CA ALA A 37 26.57 20.92 13.26
C ALA A 37 27.57 19.74 13.20
N HIS A 38 28.32 19.48 14.27
CA HIS A 38 29.33 18.41 14.30
C HIS A 38 28.67 17.02 14.11
N PRO A 39 29.27 16.06 13.37
CA PRO A 39 28.66 14.76 13.09
C PRO A 39 28.43 13.87 14.32
N ASP A 40 29.29 13.94 15.34
CA ASP A 40 29.13 13.19 16.60
C ASP A 40 27.99 13.76 17.46
N SER A 41 27.05 12.91 17.86
CA SER A 41 25.87 13.29 18.65
C SER A 41 26.20 13.73 20.08
N ARG A 42 27.26 13.19 20.69
CA ARG A 42 27.69 13.55 22.04
C ARG A 42 28.20 14.98 22.09
N VAL A 43 28.90 15.44 21.04
CA VAL A 43 29.32 16.84 20.89
C VAL A 43 28.10 17.75 20.85
N ARG A 44 27.11 17.45 20.00
CA ARG A 44 25.87 18.24 19.89
C ARG A 44 25.07 18.26 21.21
N ALA A 45 25.01 17.13 21.92
CA ALA A 45 24.38 17.05 23.23
C ALA A 45 25.07 17.92 24.29
N LEU A 46 26.41 17.97 24.30
CA LEU A 46 27.16 18.88 25.17
C LEU A 46 26.89 20.34 24.82
N VAL A 47 26.88 20.68 23.53
CA VAL A 47 26.51 22.03 23.07
C VAL A 47 25.10 22.38 23.57
N ALA A 48 24.12 21.50 23.46
CA ALA A 48 22.75 21.75 23.94
C ALA A 48 22.67 22.01 25.46
N ARG A 49 23.51 21.36 26.28
CA ARG A 49 23.57 21.58 27.75
C ARG A 49 24.40 22.78 28.18
N HIS A 50 25.22 23.34 27.30
CA HIS A 50 26.22 24.33 27.69
C HIS A 50 25.59 25.71 28.00
N PRO A 51 25.89 26.37 29.14
CA PRO A 51 25.24 27.62 29.56
C PRO A 51 25.37 28.80 28.59
N ASN A 52 26.46 28.84 27.83
CA ASN A 52 26.74 29.92 26.85
C ASN A 52 26.16 29.64 25.45
N THR A 53 25.43 28.54 25.25
CA THR A 53 24.87 28.22 23.93
C THR A 53 23.78 29.22 23.56
N PRO A 54 23.89 29.89 22.41
CA PRO A 54 22.94 30.94 22.05
C PRO A 54 21.54 30.35 21.76
N PRO A 55 20.46 31.11 22.00
CA PRO A 55 19.08 30.68 21.77
C PRO A 55 18.80 30.07 20.40
N GLU A 56 19.39 30.64 19.35
CA GLU A 56 19.19 30.22 17.97
C GLU A 56 19.74 28.80 17.74
N VAL A 57 20.87 28.48 18.38
CA VAL A 57 21.47 27.13 18.36
C VAL A 57 20.67 26.17 19.24
N LEU A 58 20.19 26.62 20.41
CA LEU A 58 19.30 25.80 21.24
C LEU A 58 18.01 25.42 20.49
N GLY A 59 17.44 26.34 19.71
CA GLY A 59 16.27 26.09 18.88
C GLY A 59 16.51 25.00 17.84
N ILE A 60 17.64 25.06 17.13
CA ILE A 60 18.03 24.03 16.14
C ILE A 60 18.24 22.67 16.80
N LEU A 61 18.84 22.64 17.99
CA LEU A 61 19.15 21.38 18.69
C LEU A 61 17.95 20.80 19.45
N ALA A 62 16.90 21.60 19.72
CA ALA A 62 15.75 21.20 20.53
C ALA A 62 15.03 19.95 20.00
N ALA A 63 14.93 19.80 18.67
CA ALA A 63 14.27 18.65 18.06
C ALA A 63 15.00 17.32 18.36
N ALA A 64 16.33 17.34 18.34
CA ALA A 64 17.17 16.16 18.53
C ALA A 64 17.60 15.92 19.99
N TYR A 65 17.68 16.98 20.79
CA TYR A 65 18.20 16.96 22.16
C TYR A 65 17.32 17.75 23.13
N PRO A 66 16.02 17.46 23.23
CA PRO A 66 15.11 18.28 24.01
C PRO A 66 15.41 18.22 25.53
N ALA A 67 15.83 17.07 26.06
CA ALA A 67 16.20 16.93 27.47
C ALA A 67 17.46 17.73 27.83
N GLU A 68 18.45 17.75 26.93
CA GLU A 68 19.66 18.56 27.06
C GLU A 68 19.33 20.05 27.08
N VAL A 69 18.48 20.50 26.15
CA VAL A 69 18.05 21.90 26.05
C VAL A 69 17.26 22.31 27.29
N LEU A 70 16.31 21.50 27.75
CA LEU A 70 15.55 21.76 28.98
C LEU A 70 16.45 21.79 30.23
N GLY A 71 17.51 20.97 30.24
CA GLY A 71 18.51 20.94 31.29
C GLY A 71 19.58 22.04 31.19
N ASN A 72 19.52 22.93 30.19
CA ASN A 72 20.52 23.98 30.00
C ASN A 72 20.45 25.03 31.12
N PRO A 73 21.53 25.26 31.90
CA PRO A 73 21.53 26.21 33.01
C PRO A 73 21.29 27.67 32.61
N GLY A 74 21.56 28.04 31.35
CA GLY A 74 21.34 29.38 30.81
C GLY A 74 19.89 29.64 30.39
N LEU A 75 19.10 28.59 30.14
CA LEU A 75 17.74 28.71 29.59
C LEU A 75 16.79 29.58 30.46
N PRO A 76 16.79 29.47 31.81
CA PRO A 76 15.95 30.34 32.64
C PRO A 76 16.28 31.83 32.49
N LEU A 77 17.56 32.19 32.37
CA LEU A 77 18.01 33.57 32.19
C LEU A 77 17.65 34.10 30.80
N MET A 78 17.82 33.28 29.76
CA MET A 78 17.44 33.63 28.39
C MET A 78 15.94 33.90 28.28
N ARG A 79 15.11 33.10 28.95
CA ARG A 79 13.65 33.32 29.01
C ARG A 79 13.29 34.63 29.70
N LEU A 80 13.98 34.99 30.78
CA LEU A 80 13.76 36.27 31.46
C LEU A 80 14.15 37.46 30.56
N ALA A 81 15.24 37.33 29.81
CA ALA A 81 15.67 38.35 28.85
C ALA A 81 14.77 38.45 27.62
N ARG A 82 14.19 37.33 27.18
CA ARG A 82 13.30 37.21 26.01
C ARG A 82 12.04 36.42 26.37
N PRO A 83 10.96 37.07 26.85
CA PRO A 83 9.72 36.37 27.22
C PRO A 83 9.09 35.54 26.10
N GLY A 84 9.31 35.91 24.84
CA GLY A 84 8.88 35.18 23.63
C GLY A 84 9.92 34.19 23.08
N LEU A 85 10.88 33.72 23.89
CA LEU A 85 12.01 32.90 23.47
C LEU A 85 11.63 31.75 22.52
N LEU A 86 10.58 30.98 22.87
CA LEU A 86 10.16 29.83 22.07
C LEU A 86 9.51 30.20 20.74
N GLY A 87 9.02 31.43 20.57
CA GLY A 87 8.52 31.87 19.26
C GLY A 87 9.61 31.97 18.20
N ALA A 88 10.89 32.02 18.60
CA ALA A 88 12.03 31.97 17.69
C ALA A 88 12.51 30.54 17.40
N PHE A 89 11.94 29.53 18.06
CA PHE A 89 12.36 28.15 17.89
C PHE A 89 11.56 27.50 16.73
N PRO A 90 12.19 26.62 15.94
CA PRO A 90 11.47 25.77 15.00
C PRO A 90 10.36 24.95 15.69
N ALA A 91 9.24 24.75 14.98
CA ALA A 91 8.06 24.09 15.53
C ALA A 91 8.34 22.65 16.01
N ASP A 92 9.11 21.89 15.23
CA ASP A 92 9.59 20.54 15.59
C ASP A 92 10.41 20.54 16.88
N GLY A 93 11.25 21.56 17.06
CA GLY A 93 11.99 21.79 18.31
C GLY A 93 11.07 22.04 19.50
N VAL A 94 10.08 22.93 19.36
CA VAL A 94 9.11 23.21 20.44
C VAL A 94 8.27 21.98 20.77
N ILE A 95 7.84 21.22 19.76
CA ILE A 95 7.09 19.97 19.93
C ILE A 95 7.93 18.93 20.69
N ALA A 96 9.21 18.79 20.37
CA ALA A 96 10.12 17.88 21.08
C ALA A 96 10.29 18.29 22.55
N LEU A 97 10.43 19.59 22.84
CA LEU A 97 10.49 20.11 24.20
C LEU A 97 9.19 19.83 24.98
N LEU A 98 8.03 20.02 24.35
CA LEU A 98 6.74 19.68 24.97
C LEU A 98 6.67 18.20 25.33
N ASN A 99 7.07 17.33 24.41
CA ASN A 99 6.99 15.87 24.56
C ASN A 99 8.02 15.28 25.53
N THR A 100 8.90 16.10 26.11
CA THR A 100 9.89 15.63 27.09
C THR A 100 9.29 15.57 28.49
N ASP A 101 9.54 14.46 29.19
CA ASP A 101 9.12 14.28 30.58
C ASP A 101 9.74 15.34 31.49
N GLY A 102 8.92 15.93 32.36
CA GLY A 102 9.35 17.01 33.25
C GLY A 102 9.51 18.37 32.57
N ALA A 103 9.02 18.55 31.33
CA ALA A 103 8.97 19.86 30.68
C ALA A 103 8.33 20.92 31.61
N PRO A 104 9.01 22.05 31.86
CA PRO A 104 8.48 23.09 32.74
C PRO A 104 7.14 23.66 32.24
N GLY A 105 6.26 24.04 33.18
CA GLY A 105 4.93 24.57 32.84
C GLY A 105 4.94 25.78 31.90
N TRP A 106 5.98 26.61 31.94
CA TRP A 106 6.11 27.76 31.05
C TRP A 106 6.30 27.36 29.57
N ILE A 107 6.82 26.16 29.27
CA ILE A 107 6.88 25.63 27.89
C ILE A 107 5.46 25.44 27.36
N THR A 108 4.57 24.91 28.19
CA THR A 108 3.15 24.76 27.85
C THR A 108 2.48 26.13 27.65
N ASP A 109 2.75 27.10 28.52
CA ASP A 109 2.18 28.46 28.41
C ASP A 109 2.70 29.24 27.19
N ALA A 110 3.91 28.94 26.74
CA ALA A 110 4.48 29.49 25.52
C ALA A 110 3.91 28.80 24.28
N ALA A 111 3.82 27.47 24.30
CA ALA A 111 3.22 26.67 23.23
C ALA A 111 1.76 27.07 22.98
N LEU A 112 0.98 27.36 24.03
CA LEU A 112 -0.41 27.80 23.92
C LEU A 112 -0.58 29.10 23.09
N ARG A 113 0.44 29.96 23.09
CA ARG A 113 0.46 31.25 22.37
C ARG A 113 1.39 31.23 21.16
N HIS A 114 1.88 30.06 20.77
CA HIS A 114 2.81 29.93 19.66
C HIS A 114 2.11 30.25 18.35
N GLU A 115 2.76 30.95 17.42
CA GLU A 115 2.14 31.36 16.15
C GLU A 115 1.89 30.15 15.23
N ASP A 116 2.82 29.20 15.22
CA ASP A 116 2.70 27.95 14.47
C ASP A 116 1.58 27.05 15.05
N TYR A 117 0.61 26.71 14.20
CA TYR A 117 -0.52 25.85 14.56
C TYR A 117 -0.08 24.43 14.89
N ALA A 118 1.00 23.90 14.30
CA ALA A 118 1.48 22.54 14.56
C ALA A 118 1.90 22.36 16.03
N VAL A 119 2.50 23.39 16.62
CA VAL A 119 2.85 23.40 18.05
C VAL A 119 1.59 23.37 18.91
N ARG A 120 0.57 24.17 18.57
CA ARG A 120 -0.70 24.21 19.31
C ARG A 120 -1.51 22.92 19.16
N THR A 121 -1.50 22.31 17.97
CA THR A 121 -2.10 21.00 17.71
C THR A 121 -1.41 19.91 18.52
N ALA A 122 -0.07 19.87 18.52
CA ALA A 122 0.67 18.93 19.36
C ALA A 122 0.33 19.11 20.84
N LEU A 123 0.19 20.36 21.29
CA LEU A 123 -0.23 20.66 22.66
C LEU A 123 -1.63 20.09 22.96
N ALA A 124 -2.60 20.29 22.08
CA ALA A 124 -3.99 19.83 22.26
C ALA A 124 -4.11 18.31 22.48
N THR A 125 -3.20 17.52 21.92
CA THR A 125 -3.20 16.05 22.08
C THR A 125 -2.66 15.55 23.42
N ARG A 126 -2.10 16.43 24.27
CA ARG A 126 -1.44 16.02 25.51
C ARG A 126 -2.43 15.69 26.61
N ALA A 127 -2.40 14.46 27.12
CA ALA A 127 -3.30 14.01 28.19
C ALA A 127 -3.19 14.83 29.49
N SER A 128 -2.00 15.37 29.81
CA SER A 128 -1.73 16.08 31.08
C SER A 128 -2.15 17.55 31.13
N LEU A 129 -2.89 18.05 30.13
CA LEU A 129 -3.38 19.43 30.15
C LEU A 129 -4.45 19.66 31.20
N SER A 130 -4.44 20.85 31.80
CA SER A 130 -5.53 21.30 32.68
C SER A 130 -6.79 21.61 31.89
N ALA A 131 -7.96 21.46 32.51
CA ALA A 131 -9.25 21.77 31.89
C ALA A 131 -9.32 23.21 31.35
N GLU A 132 -8.71 24.19 32.04
CA GLU A 132 -8.63 25.59 31.58
C GLU A 132 -7.86 25.73 30.26
N ARG A 133 -6.74 25.02 30.11
CA ARG A 133 -5.93 25.06 28.88
C ARG A 133 -6.63 24.34 27.73
N VAL A 134 -7.31 23.23 28.01
CA VAL A 134 -8.15 22.55 27.02
C VAL A 134 -9.28 23.47 26.56
N ALA A 135 -9.94 24.18 27.48
CA ALA A 135 -11.00 25.13 27.15
C ALA A 135 -10.48 26.30 26.29
N ALA A 136 -9.27 26.80 26.56
CA ALA A 136 -8.64 27.83 25.72
C ALA A 136 -8.36 27.32 24.30
N LEU A 137 -7.83 26.11 24.14
CA LEU A 137 -7.58 25.49 22.82
C LEU A 137 -8.88 25.17 22.07
N ALA A 138 -9.98 24.89 22.78
CA ALA A 138 -11.30 24.71 22.17
C ALA A 138 -11.86 25.98 21.52
N GLN A 139 -11.27 27.14 21.81
CA GLN A 139 -11.62 28.44 21.22
C GLN A 139 -10.53 28.96 20.26
N ASP A 140 -9.55 28.12 19.90
CA ASP A 140 -8.48 28.51 18.99
C ASP A 140 -9.03 28.87 17.62
N ALA A 141 -8.43 29.87 16.95
CA ALA A 141 -8.83 30.26 15.61
C ALA A 141 -8.59 29.15 14.56
N GLY A 142 -7.58 28.30 14.78
CA GLY A 142 -7.27 27.18 13.88
C GLY A 142 -8.16 25.97 14.16
N TRP A 143 -8.96 25.58 13.15
CA TRP A 143 -9.87 24.43 13.25
C TRP A 143 -9.13 23.11 13.56
N GLN A 144 -7.89 22.93 13.08
CA GLN A 144 -7.12 21.71 13.37
C GLN A 144 -6.81 21.54 14.87
N ILE A 145 -6.64 22.65 15.59
CA ILE A 145 -6.43 22.62 17.05
C ILE A 145 -7.74 22.20 17.72
N ARG A 146 -8.86 22.82 17.32
CA ARG A 146 -10.19 22.49 17.87
C ARG A 146 -10.59 21.04 17.56
N GLU A 147 -10.25 20.53 16.39
CA GLU A 147 -10.43 19.13 16.01
C GLU A 147 -9.59 18.20 16.92
N ALA A 148 -8.31 18.54 17.14
CA ALA A 148 -7.46 17.79 18.05
C ALA A 148 -8.00 17.78 19.48
N VAL A 149 -8.58 18.90 19.94
CA VAL A 149 -9.29 18.98 21.22
C VAL A 149 -10.53 18.07 21.20
N ALA A 150 -11.36 18.12 20.16
CA ALA A 150 -12.57 17.30 20.01
C ALA A 150 -12.33 15.78 20.10
N ARG A 151 -11.14 15.34 19.67
CA ARG A 151 -10.71 13.93 19.70
C ARG A 151 -10.26 13.43 21.07
N ARG A 152 -10.12 14.30 22.08
CA ARG A 152 -9.67 13.89 23.41
C ARG A 152 -10.76 13.13 24.17
N ASP A 153 -10.43 12.01 24.78
CA ASP A 153 -11.40 11.20 25.53
C ASP A 153 -11.92 11.91 26.80
N ASP A 154 -11.12 12.77 27.41
CA ASP A 154 -11.37 13.42 28.70
C ASP A 154 -12.14 14.75 28.62
N LEU A 155 -12.80 15.04 27.49
CA LEU A 155 -13.52 16.30 27.32
C LEU A 155 -14.75 16.42 28.24
N PRO A 156 -14.87 17.52 29.01
CA PRO A 156 -16.10 17.86 29.70
C PRO A 156 -17.27 18.04 28.74
N GLU A 157 -18.47 17.63 29.16
CA GLU A 157 -19.70 17.69 28.34
C GLU A 157 -20.01 19.10 27.81
N ALA A 158 -19.66 20.16 28.56
CA ALA A 158 -19.81 21.54 28.11
C ALA A 158 -18.98 21.85 26.85
N LEU A 159 -17.75 21.34 26.77
CA LEU A 159 -16.89 21.52 25.60
C LEU A 159 -17.34 20.64 24.43
N VAL A 160 -17.85 19.43 24.71
CA VAL A 160 -18.49 18.59 23.69
C VAL A 160 -19.64 19.33 23.02
N ARG A 161 -20.52 19.97 23.80
CA ARG A 161 -21.63 20.77 23.27
C ARG A 161 -21.15 21.98 22.47
N GLN A 162 -20.13 22.70 22.95
CA GLN A 162 -19.55 23.84 22.23
C GLN A 162 -19.02 23.40 20.85
N LEU A 163 -18.20 22.36 20.81
CA LEU A 163 -17.56 21.87 19.59
C LEU A 163 -18.56 21.15 18.66
N ALA A 164 -19.70 20.70 19.16
CA ALA A 164 -20.77 20.17 18.31
C ALA A 164 -21.43 21.25 17.43
N THR A 165 -21.32 22.52 17.82
CA THR A 165 -21.82 23.67 17.05
C THR A 165 -20.71 24.46 16.36
N ASP A 166 -19.52 23.86 16.24
CA ASP A 166 -18.36 24.50 15.60
C ASP A 166 -18.67 24.87 14.15
N ASP A 167 -18.06 25.94 13.64
CA ASP A 167 -18.24 26.38 12.26
C ASP A 167 -17.62 25.39 11.26
N ASP A 168 -16.51 24.75 11.66
CA ASP A 168 -15.79 23.79 10.85
C ASP A 168 -16.36 22.37 10.99
N TYR A 169 -16.61 21.72 9.85
CA TYR A 169 -17.23 20.40 9.83
C TYR A 169 -16.27 19.29 10.28
N ASP A 170 -14.95 19.45 10.17
CA ASP A 170 -13.99 18.44 10.63
C ASP A 170 -14.00 18.36 12.17
N VAL A 171 -14.16 19.50 12.84
CA VAL A 171 -14.37 19.57 14.30
C VAL A 171 -15.68 18.86 14.68
N ARG A 172 -16.80 19.21 14.03
CA ARG A 172 -18.10 18.56 14.29
C ARG A 172 -18.07 17.06 14.01
N LYS A 173 -17.40 16.64 12.93
CA LYS A 173 -17.20 15.22 12.56
C LYS A 173 -16.41 14.47 13.62
N ALA A 174 -15.36 15.09 14.18
CA ALA A 174 -14.58 14.52 15.29
C ALA A 174 -15.45 14.34 16.54
N VAL A 175 -16.31 15.31 16.87
CA VAL A 175 -17.28 15.17 17.96
C VAL A 175 -18.29 14.06 17.68
N ALA A 176 -18.85 13.98 16.46
CA ALA A 176 -19.81 12.94 16.07
C ALA A 176 -19.26 11.50 16.19
N ALA A 177 -17.94 11.34 16.04
CA ALA A 177 -17.25 10.05 16.16
C ALA A 177 -16.99 9.60 17.61
N ARG A 178 -17.24 10.45 18.61
CA ARG A 178 -17.00 10.11 20.03
C ARG A 178 -17.88 8.96 20.49
N PRO A 179 -17.38 7.97 21.25
CA PRO A 179 -18.19 6.81 21.66
C PRO A 179 -19.48 7.19 22.40
N GLU A 180 -19.41 8.18 23.28
CA GLU A 180 -20.54 8.67 24.06
C GLU A 180 -20.90 10.10 23.66
N LEU A 181 -22.17 10.33 23.36
CA LEU A 181 -22.72 11.64 23.03
C LEU A 181 -24.06 11.86 23.74
N PRO A 182 -24.31 13.09 24.25
CA PRO A 182 -25.64 13.48 24.67
C PRO A 182 -26.65 13.30 23.52
N GLY A 183 -27.83 12.75 23.82
CA GLY A 183 -28.81 12.39 22.79
C GLY A 183 -29.41 13.58 22.04
N ASP A 184 -29.38 14.78 22.62
CA ASP A 184 -29.70 16.05 21.96
C ASP A 184 -28.64 16.44 20.92
N VAL A 185 -27.36 16.33 21.29
CA VAL A 185 -26.22 16.59 20.39
C VAL A 185 -26.21 15.61 19.22
N LEU A 186 -26.47 14.34 19.49
CA LEU A 186 -26.59 13.31 18.45
C LEU A 186 -27.65 13.69 17.40
N ARG A 187 -28.82 14.18 17.83
CA ARG A 187 -29.90 14.61 16.93
C ARG A 187 -29.52 15.84 16.10
N VAL A 188 -28.71 16.76 16.63
CA VAL A 188 -28.17 17.88 15.85
C VAL A 188 -27.32 17.36 14.69
N PHE A 189 -26.42 16.40 14.94
CA PHE A 189 -25.55 15.86 13.90
C PHE A 189 -26.27 15.03 12.84
N VAL A 190 -27.41 14.41 13.17
CA VAL A 190 -28.26 13.72 12.18
C VAL A 190 -28.77 14.69 11.10
N THR A 191 -28.94 15.95 11.44
CA THR A 191 -29.37 17.02 10.53
C THR A 191 -28.24 17.99 10.18
N ASP A 192 -26.97 17.60 10.41
CA ASP A 192 -25.82 18.47 10.13
C ASP A 192 -25.82 18.92 8.66
N PRO A 193 -25.50 20.18 8.35
CA PRO A 193 -25.41 20.63 6.96
C PRO A 193 -24.41 19.81 6.13
N HIS A 194 -23.36 19.27 6.75
CA HIS A 194 -22.29 18.56 6.06
C HIS A 194 -22.50 17.04 6.06
N GLY A 195 -22.54 16.44 4.85
CA GLY A 195 -22.77 15.01 4.65
C GLY A 195 -21.79 14.10 5.40
N LEU A 196 -20.50 14.47 5.45
CA LEU A 196 -19.49 13.69 6.20
C LEU A 196 -19.75 13.60 7.71
N VAL A 197 -20.38 14.61 8.31
CA VAL A 197 -20.77 14.56 9.73
C VAL A 197 -21.93 13.59 9.90
N ARG A 198 -22.96 13.70 9.04
CA ARG A 198 -24.11 12.77 9.03
C ARG A 198 -23.69 11.33 8.77
N ALA A 199 -22.75 11.10 7.85
CA ALA A 199 -22.17 9.79 7.58
C ALA A 199 -21.37 9.25 8.77
N SER A 200 -20.68 10.11 9.54
CA SER A 200 -20.03 9.72 10.79
C SER A 200 -21.05 9.20 11.81
N VAL A 201 -22.16 9.91 11.98
CA VAL A 201 -23.28 9.49 12.83
C VAL A 201 -23.90 8.18 12.33
N ALA A 202 -24.10 8.03 11.02
CA ALA A 202 -24.67 6.83 10.41
C ALA A 202 -23.87 5.55 10.68
N ARG A 203 -22.60 5.63 11.10
CA ARG A 203 -21.77 4.46 11.48
C ARG A 203 -22.05 3.95 12.89
N ARG A 204 -22.72 4.74 13.74
CA ARG A 204 -22.85 4.45 15.16
C ARG A 204 -23.90 3.38 15.48
N LEU A 205 -23.55 2.29 16.13
CA LEU A 205 -24.51 1.21 16.43
C LEU A 205 -25.52 1.54 17.53
N ASP A 206 -25.36 2.67 18.23
CA ASP A 206 -26.23 3.14 19.31
C ASP A 206 -27.27 4.19 18.87
N LEU A 207 -27.53 4.31 17.56
CA LEU A 207 -28.51 5.29 17.06
C LEU A 207 -29.94 4.97 17.51
N PRO A 208 -30.64 5.95 18.10
CA PRO A 208 -32.09 5.89 18.26
C PRO A 208 -32.81 5.69 16.93
N LEU A 209 -33.96 5.01 16.95
CA LEU A 209 -34.73 4.68 15.74
C LEU A 209 -35.17 5.94 14.96
N ASP A 210 -35.54 7.02 15.65
CA ASP A 210 -35.90 8.30 15.04
C ASP A 210 -34.72 8.90 14.23
N CYS A 211 -33.50 8.84 14.77
CA CYS A 211 -32.29 9.27 14.09
C CYS A 211 -32.00 8.42 12.85
N LEU A 212 -32.13 7.09 12.98
CA LEU A 212 -31.92 6.15 11.88
C LEU A 212 -32.93 6.38 10.75
N LEU A 213 -34.21 6.57 11.07
CA LEU A 213 -35.24 6.86 10.08
C LEU A 213 -35.02 8.22 9.39
N THR A 214 -34.50 9.22 10.11
CA THR A 214 -34.14 10.51 9.52
C THR A 214 -33.00 10.35 8.51
N LEU A 215 -31.92 9.65 8.88
CA LEU A 215 -30.80 9.35 7.99
C LEU A 215 -31.20 8.44 6.81
N ALA A 216 -32.21 7.59 6.96
CA ALA A 216 -32.73 6.78 5.86
C ALA A 216 -33.40 7.62 4.76
N THR A 217 -33.77 8.87 5.05
CA THR A 217 -34.34 9.82 4.09
C THR A 217 -33.33 10.86 3.61
N ASP A 218 -32.04 10.66 3.90
CA ASP A 218 -30.98 11.60 3.52
C ASP A 218 -30.86 11.71 2.00
N GLY A 219 -30.58 12.93 1.52
CA GLY A 219 -30.34 13.19 0.10
C GLY A 219 -28.91 12.87 -0.36
N ASP A 220 -27.99 12.65 0.58
CA ASP A 220 -26.59 12.35 0.30
C ASP A 220 -26.36 10.84 0.12
N PRO A 221 -25.95 10.39 -1.08
CA PRO A 221 -25.69 8.98 -1.35
C PRO A 221 -24.62 8.36 -0.43
N ASP A 222 -23.64 9.13 0.04
CA ASP A 222 -22.57 8.60 0.91
C ASP A 222 -23.10 8.28 2.32
N VAL A 223 -24.05 9.08 2.81
CA VAL A 223 -24.76 8.82 4.06
C VAL A 223 -25.59 7.56 3.93
N LEU A 224 -26.38 7.45 2.85
CA LEU A 224 -27.21 6.28 2.57
C LEU A 224 -26.39 5.00 2.37
N ALA A 225 -25.27 5.07 1.65
CA ALA A 225 -24.36 3.95 1.44
C ALA A 225 -23.70 3.52 2.75
N THR A 226 -23.36 4.48 3.63
CA THR A 226 -22.86 4.17 4.98
C THR A 226 -23.94 3.47 5.81
N LEU A 227 -25.17 3.97 5.77
CA LEU A 227 -26.31 3.35 6.46
C LEU A 227 -26.58 1.93 5.95
N ALA A 228 -26.54 1.71 4.64
CA ALA A 228 -26.83 0.44 3.97
C ALA A 228 -25.92 -0.74 4.39
N ARG A 229 -24.72 -0.44 4.89
CA ARG A 229 -23.77 -1.47 5.39
C ARG A 229 -24.07 -1.94 6.81
N ARG A 230 -25.02 -1.32 7.51
CA ARG A 230 -25.37 -1.67 8.88
C ARG A 230 -26.18 -2.96 8.97
N VAL A 231 -26.00 -3.67 10.08
CA VAL A 231 -26.66 -4.95 10.35
C VAL A 231 -28.00 -4.84 11.09
N ASP A 232 -28.26 -3.70 11.74
CA ASP A 232 -29.38 -3.45 12.65
C ASP A 232 -30.56 -2.70 12.01
N LEU A 233 -30.57 -2.56 10.69
CA LEU A 233 -31.61 -1.83 9.97
C LEU A 233 -32.97 -2.57 9.97
N PRO A 234 -34.09 -1.85 10.18
CA PRO A 234 -35.43 -2.38 9.93
C PRO A 234 -35.60 -2.92 8.51
N ALA A 235 -36.44 -3.95 8.33
CA ALA A 235 -36.58 -4.66 7.05
C ALA A 235 -37.03 -3.75 5.89
N ASN A 236 -37.98 -2.83 6.15
CA ASN A 236 -38.46 -1.85 5.18
C ASN A 236 -37.38 -0.85 4.74
N VAL A 237 -36.50 -0.43 5.67
CA VAL A 237 -35.38 0.47 5.35
C VAL A 237 -34.35 -0.25 4.48
N ARG A 238 -34.05 -1.51 4.83
CA ARG A 238 -33.18 -2.37 4.01
C ARG A 238 -33.71 -2.54 2.59
N GLU A 239 -35.02 -2.77 2.45
CA GLU A 239 -35.67 -2.94 1.15
C GLU A 239 -35.55 -1.68 0.30
N TRP A 240 -35.87 -0.52 0.91
CA TRP A 240 -35.74 0.76 0.24
C TRP A 240 -34.30 1.06 -0.22
N LEU A 241 -33.30 0.82 0.64
CA LEU A 241 -31.88 1.03 0.29
C LEU A 241 -31.42 0.09 -0.83
N ALA A 242 -31.88 -1.17 -0.82
CA ALA A 242 -31.57 -2.09 -1.90
C ALA A 242 -32.18 -1.62 -3.23
N THR A 243 -33.36 -1.00 -3.23
CA THR A 243 -34.05 -0.48 -4.42
C THR A 243 -33.74 0.97 -4.75
N ASN A 244 -32.77 1.59 -4.07
CA ASN A 244 -32.48 3.01 -4.23
C ASN A 244 -31.99 3.34 -5.65
N ASP A 245 -32.32 4.52 -6.16
CA ASP A 245 -31.93 4.94 -7.51
C ASP A 245 -30.40 5.07 -7.66
N GLN A 246 -29.69 5.36 -6.57
CA GLN A 246 -28.24 5.50 -6.56
C GLN A 246 -27.52 4.14 -6.54
N PRO A 247 -26.72 3.79 -7.55
CA PRO A 247 -26.05 2.49 -7.64
C PRO A 247 -25.08 2.25 -6.48
N GLY A 248 -24.38 3.28 -6.01
CA GLY A 248 -23.48 3.19 -4.85
C GLY A 248 -24.20 2.74 -3.57
N VAL A 249 -25.46 3.15 -3.38
CA VAL A 249 -26.29 2.75 -2.23
C VAL A 249 -26.73 1.29 -2.38
N ARG A 250 -27.17 0.88 -3.58
CA ARG A 250 -27.53 -0.53 -3.87
C ARG A 250 -26.34 -1.46 -3.69
N ALA A 251 -25.17 -1.08 -4.22
CA ALA A 251 -23.93 -1.83 -4.07
C ALA A 251 -23.51 -1.94 -2.59
N ALA A 252 -23.64 -0.86 -1.82
CA ALA A 252 -23.35 -0.88 -0.39
C ALA A 252 -24.31 -1.78 0.40
N ALA A 253 -25.60 -1.82 0.04
CA ALA A 253 -26.58 -2.72 0.64
C ALA A 253 -26.19 -4.20 0.44
N LEU A 254 -25.56 -4.53 -0.69
CA LEU A 254 -25.02 -5.87 -0.96
C LEU A 254 -23.76 -6.21 -0.16
N GLN A 255 -23.11 -5.26 0.50
CA GLN A 255 -21.97 -5.55 1.38
C GLN A 255 -22.39 -5.66 2.86
N GLY A 256 -23.67 -5.44 3.15
CA GLY A 256 -24.24 -5.64 4.48
C GLY A 256 -24.58 -7.12 4.75
N TRP A 257 -25.41 -7.29 5.78
CA TRP A 257 -26.15 -8.46 6.31
C TRP A 257 -26.58 -9.56 5.31
N ALA A 258 -27.29 -10.58 5.80
CA ALA A 258 -27.82 -11.69 4.98
C ALA A 258 -28.88 -11.20 3.98
N VAL A 259 -28.46 -10.83 2.77
CA VAL A 259 -29.32 -10.28 1.72
C VAL A 259 -30.29 -11.35 1.22
N PRO A 260 -31.61 -11.07 1.09
CA PRO A 260 -32.60 -12.03 0.64
C PRO A 260 -32.29 -12.50 -0.79
N PRO A 261 -32.58 -13.76 -1.13
CA PRO A 261 -32.32 -14.29 -2.48
C PRO A 261 -32.94 -13.46 -3.62
N ALA A 262 -34.13 -12.88 -3.39
CA ALA A 262 -34.79 -12.01 -4.37
C ALA A 262 -33.96 -10.76 -4.71
N TRP A 263 -33.20 -10.23 -3.76
CA TRP A 263 -32.38 -9.03 -3.96
C TRP A 263 -31.06 -9.37 -4.64
N LEU A 264 -30.47 -10.53 -4.32
CA LEU A 264 -29.31 -11.07 -5.05
C LEU A 264 -29.68 -11.30 -6.53
N ALA A 265 -30.84 -11.89 -6.79
CA ALA A 265 -31.33 -12.10 -8.16
C ALA A 265 -31.49 -10.78 -8.93
N ARG A 266 -32.05 -9.74 -8.29
CA ARG A 266 -32.17 -8.41 -8.90
C ARG A 266 -30.81 -7.74 -9.11
N ALA A 267 -29.90 -7.85 -8.13
CA ALA A 267 -28.55 -7.30 -8.24
C ALA A 267 -27.76 -7.93 -9.40
N GLY A 268 -27.98 -9.22 -9.70
CA GLY A 268 -27.35 -9.89 -10.85
C GLY A 268 -27.82 -9.36 -12.21
N GLN A 269 -28.96 -8.66 -12.24
CA GLN A 269 -29.55 -8.05 -13.44
C GLN A 269 -29.54 -6.52 -13.36
N ASP A 270 -28.82 -5.95 -12.39
CA ASP A 270 -28.76 -4.50 -12.21
C ASP A 270 -28.12 -3.85 -13.45
N ALA A 271 -28.64 -2.70 -13.88
CA ALA A 271 -28.08 -1.99 -15.02
C ALA A 271 -26.66 -1.47 -14.75
N ASP A 272 -26.35 -1.20 -13.49
CA ASP A 272 -25.07 -0.65 -13.08
C ASP A 272 -24.04 -1.77 -12.78
N PRO A 273 -22.87 -1.77 -13.44
CA PRO A 273 -21.86 -2.80 -13.26
C PRO A 273 -21.25 -2.84 -11.86
N ASP A 274 -21.24 -1.72 -11.10
CA ASP A 274 -20.67 -1.71 -9.76
C ASP A 274 -21.55 -2.48 -8.77
N VAL A 275 -22.87 -2.49 -9.00
CA VAL A 275 -23.81 -3.32 -8.24
C VAL A 275 -23.60 -4.81 -8.54
N ARG A 276 -23.45 -5.16 -9.82
CA ARG A 276 -23.15 -6.55 -10.23
C ARG A 276 -21.78 -7.02 -9.71
N ALA A 277 -20.78 -6.14 -9.71
CA ALA A 277 -19.46 -6.41 -9.13
C ALA A 277 -19.52 -6.55 -7.59
N ALA A 278 -20.35 -5.76 -6.92
CA ALA A 278 -20.58 -5.91 -5.48
C ALA A 278 -21.21 -7.27 -5.15
N LEU A 279 -22.13 -7.77 -5.99
CA LEU A 279 -22.67 -9.12 -5.86
C LEU A 279 -21.59 -10.19 -6.02
N ALA A 280 -20.69 -10.06 -7.01
CA ALA A 280 -19.57 -10.99 -7.19
C ALA A 280 -18.65 -11.08 -5.97
N ARG A 281 -18.43 -9.96 -5.26
CA ARG A 281 -17.59 -9.90 -4.05
C ARG A 281 -18.25 -10.51 -2.80
N ARG A 282 -19.54 -10.85 -2.84
CA ARG A 282 -20.21 -11.42 -1.66
C ARG A 282 -19.72 -12.84 -1.36
N PRO A 283 -19.39 -13.17 -0.11
CA PRO A 283 -18.92 -14.51 0.24
C PRO A 283 -19.97 -15.61 0.00
N ASP A 284 -21.26 -15.27 0.03
CA ASP A 284 -22.40 -16.16 -0.17
C ASP A 284 -23.01 -16.10 -1.58
N ALA A 285 -22.29 -15.53 -2.57
CA ALA A 285 -22.74 -15.49 -3.96
C ALA A 285 -22.91 -16.93 -4.51
N PRO A 286 -24.09 -17.30 -5.05
CA PRO A 286 -24.31 -18.64 -5.59
C PRO A 286 -23.37 -18.99 -6.75
N PRO A 287 -22.88 -20.25 -6.88
CA PRO A 287 -22.00 -20.65 -7.99
C PRO A 287 -22.57 -20.37 -9.39
N GLU A 288 -23.89 -20.52 -9.56
CA GLU A 288 -24.57 -20.22 -10.82
C GLU A 288 -24.50 -18.72 -11.16
N THR A 289 -24.63 -17.87 -10.14
CA THR A 289 -24.47 -16.41 -10.25
C THR A 289 -23.03 -16.05 -10.63
N LEU A 290 -22.03 -16.64 -9.97
CA LEU A 290 -20.62 -16.41 -10.32
C LEU A 290 -20.30 -16.84 -11.76
N THR A 291 -20.87 -17.95 -12.22
CA THR A 291 -20.73 -18.42 -13.61
C THR A 291 -21.35 -17.43 -14.60
N HIS A 292 -22.53 -16.88 -14.27
CA HIS A 292 -23.17 -15.85 -15.10
C HIS A 292 -22.33 -14.57 -15.14
N LEU A 293 -21.89 -14.05 -13.98
CA LEU A 293 -21.10 -12.83 -13.86
C LEU A 293 -19.69 -12.94 -14.49
N ALA A 294 -19.14 -14.15 -14.57
CA ALA A 294 -17.89 -14.39 -15.32
C ALA A 294 -18.03 -14.10 -16.83
N SER A 295 -19.25 -14.13 -17.36
CA SER A 295 -19.59 -13.78 -18.74
C SER A 295 -20.28 -12.41 -18.86
N ASP A 296 -20.24 -11.59 -17.81
CA ASP A 296 -20.85 -10.26 -17.79
C ASP A 296 -20.27 -9.42 -18.93
N GLU A 297 -21.03 -8.43 -19.43
CA GLU A 297 -20.56 -7.49 -20.45
C GLU A 297 -19.45 -6.56 -19.92
N SER A 298 -19.46 -6.25 -18.62
CA SER A 298 -18.54 -5.32 -17.98
C SER A 298 -17.26 -6.00 -17.49
N GLU A 299 -16.13 -5.46 -17.90
CA GLU A 299 -14.79 -5.83 -17.41
C GLU A 299 -14.69 -5.74 -15.87
N THR A 300 -15.28 -4.70 -15.27
CA THR A 300 -15.28 -4.49 -13.80
C THR A 300 -15.91 -5.67 -13.07
N VAL A 301 -16.98 -6.23 -13.62
CA VAL A 301 -17.67 -7.40 -13.04
C VAL A 301 -16.81 -8.65 -13.21
N ARG A 302 -16.26 -8.89 -14.41
CA ARG A 302 -15.36 -10.04 -14.65
C ARG A 302 -14.15 -10.02 -13.74
N ARG A 303 -13.54 -8.85 -13.50
CA ARG A 303 -12.44 -8.68 -12.54
C ARG A 303 -12.87 -8.96 -11.10
N ALA A 304 -14.04 -8.48 -10.68
CA ALA A 304 -14.55 -8.77 -9.34
C ALA A 304 -14.80 -10.27 -9.11
N VAL A 305 -15.19 -11.01 -10.17
CA VAL A 305 -15.27 -12.48 -10.11
C VAL A 305 -13.88 -13.10 -10.01
N LEU A 306 -12.92 -12.63 -10.83
CA LEU A 306 -11.53 -13.15 -10.86
C LEU A 306 -10.79 -13.00 -9.50
N GLU A 307 -11.14 -12.01 -8.69
CA GLU A 307 -10.57 -11.81 -7.34
C GLU A 307 -10.90 -12.93 -6.34
N ARG A 308 -11.84 -13.83 -6.68
CA ARG A 308 -12.28 -14.91 -5.82
C ARG A 308 -11.38 -16.15 -5.92
N SER A 309 -11.21 -16.84 -4.79
CA SER A 309 -10.49 -18.10 -4.72
C SER A 309 -11.37 -19.35 -4.84
N ASP A 310 -12.69 -19.21 -4.85
CA ASP A 310 -13.68 -20.30 -4.79
C ASP A 310 -14.55 -20.38 -6.05
N LEU A 311 -13.97 -20.05 -7.22
CA LEU A 311 -14.71 -20.01 -8.47
C LEU A 311 -15.13 -21.42 -8.94
N PRO A 312 -16.40 -21.59 -9.38
CA PRO A 312 -16.80 -22.83 -10.03
C PRO A 312 -16.13 -22.96 -11.41
N ASP A 313 -15.88 -24.19 -11.86
CA ASP A 313 -15.24 -24.49 -13.14
C ASP A 313 -15.88 -23.76 -14.33
N GLY A 314 -17.21 -23.60 -14.32
CA GLY A 314 -17.94 -22.86 -15.34
C GLY A 314 -17.55 -21.37 -15.41
N ALA A 315 -17.34 -20.73 -14.26
CA ALA A 315 -16.87 -19.35 -14.18
C ALA A 315 -15.42 -19.22 -14.66
N VAL A 316 -14.54 -20.15 -14.25
CA VAL A 316 -13.14 -20.17 -14.71
C VAL A 316 -13.07 -20.34 -16.24
N LEU A 317 -13.92 -21.20 -16.82
CA LEU A 317 -14.01 -21.39 -18.27
C LEU A 317 -14.52 -20.15 -19.01
N ALA A 318 -15.48 -19.42 -18.42
CA ALA A 318 -15.95 -18.16 -18.98
C ALA A 318 -14.85 -17.10 -18.95
N LEU A 319 -14.12 -16.95 -17.83
CA LEU A 319 -12.99 -16.02 -17.71
C LEU A 319 -11.82 -16.39 -18.65
N ALA A 320 -11.58 -17.68 -18.88
CA ALA A 320 -10.62 -18.16 -19.87
C ALA A 320 -10.98 -17.79 -21.32
N ARG A 321 -12.21 -17.31 -21.55
CA ARG A 321 -12.71 -16.81 -22.85
C ARG A 321 -13.04 -15.32 -22.81
N ALA A 322 -12.65 -14.62 -21.74
CA ALA A 322 -12.91 -13.20 -21.58
C ALA A 322 -12.25 -12.39 -22.71
N PRO A 323 -12.84 -11.26 -23.15
CA PRO A 323 -12.23 -10.38 -24.14
C PRO A 323 -10.82 -9.90 -23.76
N GLU A 324 -10.57 -9.70 -22.46
CA GLU A 324 -9.33 -9.16 -21.94
C GLU A 324 -8.23 -10.21 -21.81
N ALA A 325 -7.08 -9.93 -22.42
CA ALA A 325 -5.93 -10.83 -22.39
C ALA A 325 -5.29 -10.95 -20.99
N ASP A 326 -5.35 -9.90 -20.16
CA ASP A 326 -4.84 -9.93 -18.78
C ASP A 326 -5.65 -10.87 -17.88
N ILE A 327 -6.99 -10.88 -18.01
CA ILE A 327 -7.87 -11.85 -17.34
C ILE A 327 -7.50 -13.27 -17.77
N ARG A 328 -7.43 -13.53 -19.09
CA ARG A 328 -7.08 -14.88 -19.59
C ARG A 328 -5.68 -15.32 -19.15
N LEU A 329 -4.71 -14.40 -19.09
CA LEU A 329 -3.37 -14.66 -18.59
C LEU A 329 -3.36 -14.99 -17.09
N HIS A 330 -4.17 -14.30 -16.30
CA HIS A 330 -4.35 -14.60 -14.87
C HIS A 330 -4.91 -16.01 -14.69
N VAL A 331 -5.96 -16.37 -15.44
CA VAL A 331 -6.53 -17.73 -15.42
C VAL A 331 -5.48 -18.77 -15.84
N ALA A 332 -4.70 -18.51 -16.90
CA ALA A 332 -3.66 -19.43 -17.37
C ALA A 332 -2.55 -19.68 -16.33
N SER A 333 -2.38 -18.77 -15.38
CA SER A 333 -1.39 -18.88 -14.29
C SER A 333 -1.93 -19.63 -13.08
N ALA A 334 -3.23 -19.90 -12.99
CA ALA A 334 -3.85 -20.57 -11.85
C ALA A 334 -3.55 -22.09 -11.84
N GLU A 335 -3.50 -22.69 -10.66
CA GLU A 335 -3.32 -24.14 -10.50
C GLU A 335 -4.66 -24.88 -10.57
N GLY A 336 -4.63 -26.19 -10.84
CA GLY A 336 -5.83 -27.04 -10.78
C GLY A 336 -6.88 -26.75 -11.86
N LEU A 337 -6.48 -26.22 -13.01
CA LEU A 337 -7.39 -25.92 -14.12
C LEU A 337 -8.03 -27.20 -14.69
N SER A 338 -9.33 -27.14 -14.95
CA SER A 338 -10.03 -28.24 -15.62
C SER A 338 -9.53 -28.41 -17.07
N GLY A 339 -9.68 -29.62 -17.62
CA GLY A 339 -9.27 -29.90 -18.99
C GLY A 339 -9.93 -28.98 -20.03
N ALA A 340 -11.20 -28.62 -19.81
CA ALA A 340 -11.94 -27.71 -20.69
C ALA A 340 -11.35 -26.29 -20.70
N VAL A 341 -10.86 -25.81 -19.54
CA VAL A 341 -10.18 -24.52 -19.43
C VAL A 341 -8.83 -24.55 -20.16
N LEU A 342 -8.04 -25.60 -19.93
CA LEU A 342 -6.76 -25.79 -20.63
C LEU A 342 -6.95 -25.87 -22.15
N ASP A 343 -7.99 -26.57 -22.63
CA ASP A 343 -8.29 -26.67 -24.05
C ASP A 343 -8.69 -25.34 -24.67
N ALA A 344 -9.41 -24.48 -23.93
CA ALA A 344 -9.75 -23.13 -24.38
C ALA A 344 -8.48 -22.26 -24.50
N LEU A 345 -7.63 -22.26 -23.48
CA LEU A 345 -6.43 -21.41 -23.42
C LEU A 345 -5.33 -21.87 -24.40
N VAL A 346 -5.22 -23.17 -24.70
CA VAL A 346 -4.26 -23.66 -25.73
C VAL A 346 -4.59 -23.09 -27.11
N GLY A 347 -5.86 -22.77 -27.37
CA GLY A 347 -6.32 -22.13 -28.58
C GLY A 347 -6.43 -20.59 -28.49
N ASP A 348 -5.93 -19.96 -27.43
CA ASP A 348 -6.06 -18.52 -27.22
C ASP A 348 -5.50 -17.72 -28.39
N SER A 349 -6.07 -16.57 -28.71
CA SER A 349 -5.53 -15.69 -29.75
C SER A 349 -4.18 -15.05 -29.35
N ASP A 350 -3.97 -14.80 -28.06
CA ASP A 350 -2.76 -14.17 -27.53
C ASP A 350 -1.66 -15.22 -27.31
N ALA A 351 -0.51 -15.04 -27.97
CA ALA A 351 0.63 -15.92 -27.83
C ALA A 351 1.23 -15.90 -26.42
N THR A 352 1.04 -14.82 -25.65
CA THR A 352 1.51 -14.69 -24.27
C THR A 352 0.82 -15.70 -23.36
N VAL A 353 -0.50 -15.83 -23.48
CA VAL A 353 -1.31 -16.82 -22.76
C VAL A 353 -0.83 -18.25 -23.12
N ARG A 354 -0.67 -18.53 -24.41
CA ARG A 354 -0.18 -19.84 -24.87
C ARG A 354 1.25 -20.14 -24.42
N THR A 355 2.10 -19.13 -24.31
CA THR A 355 3.49 -19.25 -23.79
C THR A 355 3.49 -19.63 -22.31
N VAL A 356 2.62 -19.02 -21.50
CA VAL A 356 2.48 -19.39 -20.07
C VAL A 356 1.99 -20.83 -19.93
N LEU A 357 1.04 -21.26 -20.75
CA LEU A 357 0.57 -22.64 -20.73
C LEU A 357 1.64 -23.66 -21.08
N ALA A 358 2.52 -23.33 -22.04
CA ALA A 358 3.50 -24.27 -22.59
C ALA A 358 4.43 -24.86 -21.52
N VAL A 359 4.71 -24.12 -20.45
CA VAL A 359 5.62 -24.55 -19.36
C VAL A 359 4.89 -25.21 -18.18
N ARG A 360 3.57 -25.41 -18.28
CA ARG A 360 2.80 -26.02 -17.20
C ARG A 360 3.06 -27.51 -17.06
N PRO A 361 3.22 -28.03 -15.82
CA PRO A 361 3.47 -29.46 -15.59
C PRO A 361 2.23 -30.35 -15.86
N ASP A 362 1.03 -29.79 -15.78
CA ASP A 362 -0.26 -30.50 -15.89
C ASP A 362 -0.86 -30.48 -17.30
N LEU A 363 -0.19 -29.86 -18.28
CA LEU A 363 -0.76 -29.65 -19.63
C LEU A 363 -1.01 -30.96 -20.39
N GLY A 364 -0.11 -31.93 -20.20
CA GLY A 364 -0.15 -33.24 -20.85
C GLY A 364 0.35 -33.24 -22.31
N THR A 365 0.78 -34.41 -22.77
CA THR A 365 1.43 -34.61 -24.07
C THR A 365 0.61 -34.10 -25.26
N GLY A 366 -0.71 -34.36 -25.29
CA GLY A 366 -1.56 -33.97 -26.43
C GLY A 366 -1.58 -32.46 -26.67
N ARG A 367 -1.65 -31.66 -25.59
CA ARG A 367 -1.65 -30.20 -25.66
C ARG A 367 -0.25 -29.63 -25.93
N LEU A 368 0.80 -30.23 -25.37
CA LEU A 368 2.19 -29.87 -25.70
C LEU A 368 2.49 -30.09 -27.19
N THR A 369 2.03 -31.20 -27.77
CA THR A 369 2.16 -31.45 -29.22
C THR A 369 1.46 -30.38 -30.05
N ARG A 370 0.28 -29.91 -29.61
CA ARG A 370 -0.43 -28.82 -30.30
C ARG A 370 0.32 -27.50 -30.23
N LEU A 371 0.86 -27.14 -29.06
CA LEU A 371 1.68 -25.92 -28.89
C LEU A 371 3.03 -26.00 -29.59
N ALA A 372 3.59 -27.20 -29.80
CA ALA A 372 4.80 -27.39 -30.58
C ALA A 372 4.62 -27.06 -32.08
N ALA A 373 3.37 -27.02 -32.55
CA ALA A 373 3.00 -26.60 -33.91
C ALA A 373 2.49 -25.15 -33.96
N ASP A 374 2.63 -24.37 -32.88
CA ASP A 374 2.12 -23.00 -32.81
C ASP A 374 2.77 -22.08 -33.86
N PRO A 375 2.02 -21.16 -34.50
CA PRO A 375 2.61 -20.22 -35.45
C PRO A 375 3.67 -19.31 -34.82
N ASN A 376 3.57 -19.00 -33.51
CA ASN A 376 4.52 -18.14 -32.83
C ASN A 376 5.75 -18.94 -32.34
N PRO A 377 6.98 -18.58 -32.76
CA PRO A 377 8.20 -19.27 -32.31
C PRO A 377 8.44 -19.19 -30.80
N GLU A 378 7.95 -18.17 -30.12
CA GLU A 378 8.09 -18.04 -28.66
C GLU A 378 7.30 -19.11 -27.90
N VAL A 379 6.10 -19.44 -28.37
CA VAL A 379 5.29 -20.53 -27.81
C VAL A 379 5.99 -21.86 -28.01
N ARG A 380 6.47 -22.14 -29.23
CA ARG A 380 7.23 -23.36 -29.54
C ARG A 380 8.52 -23.47 -28.73
N ARG A 381 9.20 -22.34 -28.53
CA ARG A 381 10.41 -22.24 -27.69
C ARG A 381 10.09 -22.54 -26.22
N ALA A 382 8.96 -22.05 -25.71
CA ALA A 382 8.50 -22.36 -24.36
C ALA A 382 8.18 -23.84 -24.16
N VAL A 383 7.60 -24.52 -25.17
CA VAL A 383 7.41 -25.98 -25.13
C VAL A 383 8.76 -26.70 -25.00
N ALA A 384 9.82 -26.24 -25.68
CA ALA A 384 11.15 -26.83 -25.54
C ALA A 384 11.77 -26.63 -24.15
N TYR A 385 11.30 -25.66 -23.36
CA TYR A 385 11.74 -25.46 -21.97
C TYR A 385 10.92 -26.25 -20.95
N ALA A 386 9.74 -26.74 -21.32
CA ALA A 386 8.87 -27.43 -20.39
C ALA A 386 9.45 -28.79 -20.00
N PRO A 387 9.65 -29.08 -18.68
CA PRO A 387 10.32 -30.31 -18.24
C PRO A 387 9.62 -31.61 -18.68
N GLY A 388 8.30 -31.55 -18.87
CA GLY A 388 7.47 -32.67 -19.27
C GLY A 388 7.41 -32.92 -20.78
N THR A 389 8.17 -32.18 -21.60
CA THR A 389 8.09 -32.30 -23.06
C THR A 389 8.63 -33.65 -23.55
N PRO A 390 7.80 -34.47 -24.23
CA PRO A 390 8.22 -35.79 -24.71
C PRO A 390 9.32 -35.69 -25.77
N ALA A 391 10.17 -36.72 -25.81
CA ALA A 391 11.26 -36.83 -26.81
C ALA A 391 10.77 -36.66 -28.26
N SER A 392 9.59 -37.21 -28.60
CA SER A 392 8.99 -37.06 -29.93
C SER A 392 8.65 -35.61 -30.31
N VAL A 393 8.21 -34.82 -29.32
CA VAL A 393 7.92 -33.39 -29.51
C VAL A 393 9.22 -32.60 -29.63
N LEU A 394 10.21 -32.93 -28.79
CA LEU A 394 11.55 -32.32 -28.87
C LEU A 394 12.23 -32.60 -30.22
N ALA A 395 12.07 -33.79 -30.78
CA ALA A 395 12.59 -34.11 -32.12
C ALA A 395 11.97 -33.22 -33.20
N THR A 396 10.69 -32.89 -33.09
CA THR A 396 10.01 -31.94 -34.00
C THR A 396 10.57 -30.53 -33.81
N LEU A 397 10.75 -30.08 -32.55
CA LEU A 397 11.31 -28.77 -32.24
C LEU A 397 12.81 -28.63 -32.60
N ALA A 398 13.55 -29.74 -32.65
CA ALA A 398 14.92 -29.77 -33.14
C ALA A 398 15.01 -29.53 -34.65
N ALA A 399 13.93 -29.73 -35.40
CA ALA A 399 13.85 -29.42 -36.83
C ALA A 399 13.14 -28.08 -37.11
N ASP A 400 12.91 -27.25 -36.09
CA ASP A 400 12.14 -26.01 -36.22
C ASP A 400 12.82 -24.98 -37.14
N PRO A 401 12.07 -24.23 -37.97
CA PRO A 401 12.65 -23.17 -38.80
C PRO A 401 13.34 -22.07 -37.97
N ASN A 402 12.92 -21.81 -36.73
CA ASN A 402 13.49 -20.80 -35.86
C ASN A 402 14.67 -21.37 -35.05
N ALA A 403 15.86 -20.76 -35.20
CA ALA A 403 17.07 -21.19 -34.51
C ALA A 403 16.97 -21.11 -32.97
N GLY A 404 16.20 -20.16 -32.43
CA GLY A 404 15.96 -20.04 -31.00
C GLY A 404 15.17 -21.23 -30.42
N VAL A 405 14.23 -21.78 -31.19
CA VAL A 405 13.48 -23.00 -30.82
C VAL A 405 14.41 -24.22 -30.86
N ARG A 406 15.16 -24.40 -31.96
CA ARG A 406 16.14 -25.49 -32.08
C ARG A 406 17.16 -25.47 -30.94
N ARG A 407 17.64 -24.28 -30.57
CA ARG A 407 18.59 -24.08 -29.47
C ARG A 407 17.99 -24.45 -28.11
N ALA A 408 16.72 -24.15 -27.87
CA ALA A 408 16.04 -24.57 -26.65
C ALA A 408 15.88 -26.10 -26.60
N ALA A 409 15.45 -26.72 -27.72
CA ALA A 409 15.36 -28.18 -27.83
C ALA A 409 16.72 -28.86 -27.61
N ALA A 410 17.79 -28.28 -28.18
CA ALA A 410 19.18 -28.71 -28.01
C ALA A 410 19.66 -28.68 -26.55
N ARG A 411 19.04 -27.90 -25.67
CA ARG A 411 19.37 -27.87 -24.23
C ARG A 411 18.52 -28.82 -23.39
N HIS A 412 17.44 -29.37 -23.95
CA HIS A 412 16.49 -30.16 -23.16
C HIS A 412 17.05 -31.56 -22.83
N PRO A 413 17.04 -32.02 -21.57
CA PRO A 413 17.66 -33.30 -21.17
C PRO A 413 17.09 -34.52 -21.91
N ALA A 414 15.80 -34.51 -22.21
CA ALA A 414 15.10 -35.63 -22.86
C ALA A 414 15.22 -35.69 -24.39
N LEU A 415 16.04 -34.83 -25.03
CA LEU A 415 16.25 -34.86 -26.47
C LEU A 415 16.95 -36.17 -26.87
N ASP A 416 16.40 -36.90 -27.85
CA ASP A 416 16.95 -38.19 -28.29
C ASP A 416 18.26 -38.06 -29.07
N THR A 417 19.00 -39.16 -29.18
CA THR A 417 20.32 -39.21 -29.84
C THR A 417 20.27 -38.93 -31.35
N GLY A 418 19.15 -39.24 -32.01
CA GLY A 418 18.97 -39.00 -33.44
C GLY A 418 18.85 -37.49 -33.73
N ALA A 419 18.01 -36.81 -32.96
CA ALA A 419 17.86 -35.36 -33.01
C ALA A 419 19.14 -34.64 -32.59
N GLN A 420 19.86 -35.14 -31.58
CA GLN A 420 21.18 -34.61 -31.21
C GLN A 420 22.18 -34.68 -32.38
N ALA A 421 22.25 -35.81 -33.09
CA ALA A 421 23.16 -35.98 -34.21
C ALA A 421 22.84 -35.03 -35.37
N ALA A 422 21.55 -34.75 -35.64
CA ALA A 422 21.13 -33.81 -36.66
C ALA A 422 21.56 -32.36 -36.36
N LEU A 423 21.50 -31.96 -35.08
CA LEU A 423 21.85 -30.60 -34.64
C LEU A 423 23.36 -30.33 -34.61
N VAL A 424 24.22 -31.35 -34.71
CA VAL A 424 25.69 -31.17 -34.82
C VAL A 424 26.07 -30.38 -36.07
N THR A 425 25.30 -30.51 -37.14
CA THR A 425 25.51 -29.81 -38.41
C THR A 425 24.52 -28.66 -38.62
N ASP A 426 23.91 -28.16 -37.54
CA ASP A 426 22.93 -27.07 -37.63
C ASP A 426 23.58 -25.80 -38.23
N PRO A 427 22.90 -25.07 -39.13
CA PRO A 427 23.45 -23.83 -39.69
C PRO A 427 23.73 -22.75 -38.64
N ASP A 428 22.99 -22.71 -37.51
CA ASP A 428 23.16 -21.71 -36.46
C ASP A 428 24.24 -22.15 -35.45
N GLU A 429 25.26 -21.31 -35.25
CA GLU A 429 26.37 -21.59 -34.32
C GLU A 429 25.90 -21.73 -32.88
N GLY A 430 24.87 -20.98 -32.46
CA GLY A 430 24.32 -21.06 -31.12
C GLY A 430 23.60 -22.38 -30.84
N VAL A 431 23.02 -23.01 -31.85
CA VAL A 431 22.47 -24.37 -31.76
C VAL A 431 23.59 -25.38 -31.61
N ARG A 432 24.63 -25.32 -32.46
CA ARG A 432 25.80 -26.22 -32.36
C ARG A 432 26.51 -26.10 -31.02
N LEU A 433 26.64 -24.88 -30.50
CA LEU A 433 27.18 -24.60 -29.16
C LEU A 433 26.32 -25.23 -28.05
N ALA A 434 24.99 -25.14 -28.17
CA ALA A 434 24.09 -25.75 -27.19
C ALA A 434 24.18 -27.27 -27.16
N VAL A 435 24.41 -27.92 -28.31
CA VAL A 435 24.65 -29.37 -28.41
C VAL A 435 26.02 -29.74 -27.83
N ALA A 436 27.05 -28.94 -28.08
CA ALA A 436 28.42 -29.17 -27.61
C ALA A 436 28.50 -29.29 -26.08
N GLY A 437 27.74 -28.46 -25.35
CA GLY A 437 27.67 -28.47 -23.88
C GLY A 437 26.76 -29.57 -23.29
N ARG A 438 26.23 -30.51 -24.09
CA ARG A 438 25.36 -31.58 -23.56
C ARG A 438 26.16 -32.69 -22.91
N VAL A 439 25.77 -33.06 -21.70
CA VAL A 439 26.22 -34.29 -21.04
C VAL A 439 25.66 -35.50 -21.79
N GLY A 440 26.52 -36.46 -22.13
CA GLY A 440 26.12 -37.71 -22.81
C GLY A 440 26.11 -37.65 -24.34
N LEU A 441 26.70 -36.61 -24.95
CA LEU A 441 26.88 -36.54 -26.40
C LEU A 441 27.80 -37.67 -26.91
N SER A 442 27.45 -38.29 -28.05
CA SER A 442 28.23 -39.37 -28.66
C SER A 442 29.66 -38.92 -28.99
N ALA A 443 30.64 -39.83 -28.91
CA ALA A 443 32.03 -39.52 -29.23
C ALA A 443 32.20 -39.02 -30.68
N ALA A 444 31.42 -39.56 -31.63
CA ALA A 444 31.43 -39.12 -33.02
C ALA A 444 30.92 -37.67 -33.17
N SER A 445 29.80 -37.34 -32.51
CA SER A 445 29.23 -35.99 -32.50
C SER A 445 30.17 -34.98 -31.84
N ARG A 446 30.82 -35.34 -30.73
CA ARG A 446 31.82 -34.48 -30.05
C ARG A 446 33.05 -34.24 -30.93
N ALA A 447 33.57 -35.27 -31.59
CA ALA A 447 34.70 -35.15 -32.51
C ALA A 447 34.39 -34.24 -33.71
N ALA A 448 33.16 -34.30 -34.22
CA ALA A 448 32.71 -33.40 -35.28
C ALA A 448 32.67 -31.93 -34.81
N LEU A 449 32.11 -31.65 -33.63
CA LEU A 449 32.04 -30.30 -33.06
C LEU A 449 33.42 -29.74 -32.64
N ALA A 450 34.39 -30.60 -32.30
CA ALA A 450 35.76 -30.16 -32.03
C ALA A 450 36.47 -29.60 -33.28
N GLN A 451 35.95 -29.90 -34.48
CA GLN A 451 36.40 -29.37 -35.77
C GLN A 451 35.47 -28.27 -36.32
N ASP A 452 34.56 -27.74 -35.51
CA ASP A 452 33.61 -26.71 -35.93
C ASP A 452 34.33 -25.45 -36.44
N THR A 453 33.70 -24.71 -37.34
CA THR A 453 34.23 -23.44 -37.83
C THR A 453 34.24 -22.36 -36.74
N ASP A 454 33.28 -22.39 -35.81
CA ASP A 454 33.17 -21.42 -34.73
C ASP A 454 34.10 -21.77 -33.54
N PRO A 455 34.96 -20.84 -33.08
CA PRO A 455 35.87 -21.09 -31.96
C PRO A 455 35.19 -21.44 -30.63
N SER A 456 34.02 -20.88 -30.36
CA SER A 456 33.28 -21.10 -29.11
C SER A 456 32.74 -22.52 -29.06
N VAL A 457 32.22 -23.01 -30.20
CA VAL A 457 31.74 -24.40 -30.33
C VAL A 457 32.87 -25.39 -30.11
N ARG A 458 34.05 -25.16 -30.71
CA ARG A 458 35.23 -26.02 -30.51
C ARG A 458 35.69 -26.05 -29.06
N ALA A 459 35.71 -24.89 -28.41
CA ALA A 459 36.12 -24.76 -27.01
C ALA A 459 35.16 -25.54 -26.09
N GLU A 460 33.85 -25.37 -26.26
CA GLU A 460 32.82 -26.07 -25.47
C GLU A 460 32.88 -27.58 -25.67
N ALA A 461 33.00 -28.06 -26.92
CA ALA A 461 33.10 -29.48 -27.25
C ALA A 461 34.38 -30.15 -26.70
N SER A 462 35.41 -29.36 -26.42
CA SER A 462 36.67 -29.83 -25.83
C SER A 462 36.66 -29.77 -24.29
N ALA A 463 35.75 -29.00 -23.70
CA ALA A 463 35.61 -28.80 -22.26
C ALA A 463 34.61 -29.78 -21.61
N SER A 464 33.66 -30.31 -22.38
CA SER A 464 32.59 -31.25 -21.98
C SER A 464 32.84 -32.69 -22.42
#